data_AF-A0A1F3F5E8-F1
#
_entry.id   AF-A0A1F3F5E8-F1
#
_cell.length_a   1.000
_cell.length_b   1.000
_cell.length_c   1.000
_cell.angle_alpha   90.00
_cell.angle_beta   90.00
_cell.angle_gamma   90.00
#
_symmetry.space_group_name_H-M   'P 1'
#
loop_
_entity.id
_entity.type
_entity.pdbx_description
1 polymer ?
#
loop_
_entity_poly.entity_id
_entity_poly.type
_entity_poly.pdbx_seq_one_letter_code
_entity_poly.pdbx_strand_id
1 'polypeptide(L)' 'MQKPIYKRRMDIINNLPWGAQTRMTQILDTTVWTISKVLHGHLNAATELNSHIIILAEQIAARAKQQHANK' A
#
# COMPACT_ATOMS: atom_id res chain seq x y z
N MET A 1 8.06 5.53 19.61
CA MET A 1 8.50 6.43 18.53
C MET A 1 7.76 6.07 17.25
N GLN A 2 6.97 6.98 16.69
CA GLN A 2 6.26 6.76 15.42
C GLN A 2 7.29 6.80 14.28
N LYS A 3 7.33 5.79 13.42
CA LYS A 3 8.26 5.76 12.28
C LYS A 3 7.98 6.95 11.35
N PRO A 4 9.01 7.57 10.76
CA PRO A 4 8.82 8.59 9.74
C PRO A 4 7.91 8.10 8.60
N ILE A 5 7.05 8.97 8.07
CA ILE A 5 6.04 8.63 7.05
C ILE A 5 6.68 7.94 5.81
N TYR A 6 7.86 8.41 5.37
CA TYR A 6 8.59 7.80 4.26
C TYR A 6 9.00 6.34 4.55
N LYS A 7 9.43 6.07 5.78
CA LYS A 7 9.87 4.73 6.21
C LYS A 7 8.68 3.77 6.32
N ARG A 8 7.53 4.29 6.75
CA ARG A 8 6.26 3.53 6.77
C ARG A 8 5.80 3.15 5.37
N ARG A 9 5.86 4.06 4.39
CA ARG A 9 5.50 3.76 2.99
C ARG A 9 6.42 2.72 2.34
N MET A 10 7.73 2.83 2.56
CA MET A 10 8.68 1.83 2.07
C MET A 10 8.48 0.46 2.72
N ASP A 11 8.20 0.40 4.02
CA ASP A 11 7.85 -0.84 4.72
C ASP A 11 6.60 -1.49 4.10
N ILE A 12 5.58 -0.69 3.74
CA ILE A 12 4.37 -1.19 3.08
C ILE A 12 4.72 -1.80 1.72
N ILE A 13 5.43 -1.06 0.85
CA ILE A 13 5.82 -1.55 -0.49
C ILE A 13 6.57 -2.88 -0.39
N ASN A 14 7.53 -2.98 0.52
CA ASN A 14 8.37 -4.18 0.69
C ASN A 14 7.58 -5.40 1.21
N ASN A 15 6.46 -5.17 1.90
CA ASN A 15 5.62 -6.23 2.45
C ASN A 15 4.36 -6.50 1.62
N LEU A 16 4.15 -5.80 0.49
CA LEU A 16 3.06 -6.12 -0.40
C LEU A 16 3.37 -7.45 -1.12
N PRO A 17 2.47 -8.43 -1.09
CA PRO A 17 2.65 -9.66 -1.84
C PRO A 17 2.58 -9.38 -3.35
N TRP A 18 3.24 -10.23 -4.13
CA TRP A 18 3.22 -10.12 -5.58
C TRP A 18 1.78 -10.13 -6.13
N GLY A 19 1.48 -9.22 -7.06
CA GLY A 19 0.14 -9.03 -7.61
C GLY A 19 -0.85 -8.26 -6.71
N ALA A 20 -0.47 -7.82 -5.51
CA ALA A 20 -1.35 -7.05 -4.64
C ALA A 20 -1.82 -5.73 -5.26
N GLN A 21 -0.94 -4.99 -5.94
CA GLN A 21 -1.33 -3.75 -6.62
C GLN A 21 -2.40 -4.00 -7.69
N THR A 22 -2.32 -5.11 -8.42
CA THR A 22 -3.34 -5.53 -9.41
C THR A 22 -4.68 -5.91 -8.75
N ARG A 23 -4.66 -6.44 -7.52
CA ARG A 23 -5.92 -6.69 -6.79
C ARG A 23 -6.53 -5.38 -6.30
N MET A 24 -5.69 -4.44 -5.87
CA MET A 24 -6.12 -3.13 -5.41
C MET A 24 -6.83 -2.33 -6.51
N THR A 25 -6.46 -2.49 -7.79
CA THR A 25 -7.16 -1.80 -8.89
C THR A 25 -8.63 -2.19 -8.98
N GLN A 26 -8.95 -3.45 -8.69
CA GLN A 26 -10.33 -3.95 -8.72
C GLN A 26 -11.17 -3.39 -7.56
N ILE A 27 -10.54 -3.09 -6.43
CA ILE A 27 -11.22 -2.61 -5.21
C ILE A 27 -11.41 -1.09 -5.27
N LEU A 28 -10.42 -0.37 -5.80
CA LEU A 28 -10.36 1.09 -5.77
C LEU A 28 -10.74 1.75 -7.09
N ASP A 29 -11.18 0.96 -8.07
CA ASP A 29 -11.53 1.39 -9.42
C ASP A 29 -10.50 2.37 -10.01
N THR A 30 -9.23 1.97 -9.98
CA THR A 30 -8.11 2.81 -10.40
C THR A 30 -7.02 2.01 -11.08
N THR A 31 -5.98 2.67 -11.59
CA THR A 31 -4.89 2.01 -12.31
C THR A 31 -3.75 1.59 -11.37
N VAL A 32 -3.01 0.55 -11.76
CA VAL A 32 -1.76 0.16 -11.08
C VAL A 32 -0.77 1.33 -11.06
N TRP A 33 -0.77 2.16 -12.10
CA TRP A 33 0.07 3.35 -12.19
C TRP A 33 -0.25 4.36 -11.08
N THR A 34 -1.54 4.66 -10.86
CA THR A 34 -1.99 5.54 -9.78
C THR A 34 -1.59 4.99 -8.41
N ILE A 35 -1.87 3.70 -8.15
CA ILE A 35 -1.50 3.03 -6.89
C ILE A 35 0.01 3.12 -6.65
N SER A 36 0.82 2.79 -7.67
CA SER A 36 2.27 2.84 -7.58
C SER A 36 2.75 4.26 -7.27
N LYS A 37 2.24 5.28 -7.97
CA LYS A 37 2.61 6.68 -7.72
C LYS A 37 2.26 7.13 -6.30
N VAL A 38 1.15 6.68 -5.73
CA VAL A 38 0.77 7.00 -4.34
C VAL A 38 1.67 6.30 -3.33
N LEU A 39 1.91 4.99 -3.49
CA LEU A 39 2.75 4.22 -2.57
C LEU A 39 4.20 4.74 -2.55
N HIS A 40 4.75 5.07 -3.72
CA HIS A 40 6.10 5.64 -3.85
C HIS A 40 6.16 7.13 -3.48
N GLY A 41 5.04 7.77 -3.13
CA GLY A 41 4.99 9.18 -2.74
C GLY A 41 5.23 10.18 -3.87
N HIS A 42 5.00 9.77 -5.11
CA HIS A 42 5.01 10.66 -6.29
C HIS A 42 3.68 11.40 -6.49
N LEU A 43 2.58 10.88 -5.93
CA LEU A 43 1.30 11.59 -5.83
C LEU A 43 1.05 11.92 -4.36
N ASN A 44 1.42 13.14 -3.94
CA ASN A 44 1.23 13.62 -2.57
C ASN A 44 -0.03 14.49 -2.39
N ALA A 45 -0.90 14.55 -3.40
CA ALA A 45 -2.18 15.23 -3.25
C ALA A 45 -3.00 14.55 -2.13
N ALA A 46 -3.57 15.34 -1.22
CA ALA A 46 -4.44 14.83 -0.16
C ALA A 46 -5.83 14.52 -0.74
N THR A 47 -5.93 13.46 -1.53
CA THR A 47 -7.20 12.96 -2.06
C THR A 47 -7.71 11.80 -1.20
N GLU A 48 -9.02 11.63 -1.19
CA GLU A 48 -9.67 10.48 -0.56
C GLU A 48 -9.15 9.15 -1.15
N LEU A 49 -9.00 9.09 -2.48
CA LEU A 49 -8.41 7.95 -3.18
C LEU A 49 -7.00 7.60 -2.66
N ASN A 50 -6.13 8.59 -2.45
CA ASN A 50 -4.78 8.34 -1.97
C ASN A 50 -4.78 7.76 -0.55
N SER A 51 -5.70 8.23 0.30
CA SER A 51 -5.90 7.68 1.64
C SER A 51 -6.39 6.24 1.58
N HIS A 52 -7.36 5.93 0.71
CA HIS A 52 -7.85 4.56 0.50
C HIS A 52 -6.77 3.63 -0.03
N ILE A 53 -5.92 4.08 -0.95
CA ILE A 53 -4.77 3.30 -1.45
C ILE A 53 -3.82 2.94 -0.30
N ILE A 54 -3.47 3.90 0.55
CA ILE A 54 -2.55 3.67 1.68
C ILE A 54 -3.16 2.71 2.69
N ILE A 55 -4.42 2.92 3.10
CA ILE A 55 -5.11 2.08 4.07
C ILE A 55 -5.20 0.63 3.56
N LEU A 56 -5.60 0.45 2.30
CA LEU A 56 -5.74 -0.88 1.72
C LEU A 56 -4.39 -1.60 1.60
N ALA A 57 -3.34 -0.88 1.19
CA ALA A 57 -1.98 -1.41 1.12
C ALA A 57 -1.46 -1.87 2.50
N GLU A 58 -1.74 -1.11 3.55
CA GLU A 58 -1.40 -1.47 4.94
C GLU A 58 -2.11 -2.74 5.40
N GLN A 59 -3.41 -2.86 5.12
CA GLN A 59 -4.18 -4.06 5.48
C GLN A 59 -3.65 -5.30 4.78
N ILE A 60 -3.33 -5.20 3.48
CA ILE A 60 -2.78 -6.32 2.71
C ILE A 60 -1.40 -6.72 3.24
N ALA A 61 -0.50 -5.74 3.46
CA ALA A 61 0.83 -5.99 3.99
C ALA A 61 0.80 -6.61 5.40
N ALA A 62 -0.12 -6.13 6.27
CA ALA A 62 -0.29 -6.68 7.61
C ALA A 62 -0.76 -8.15 7.58
N ARG A 63 -1.72 -8.48 6.71
CA ARG A 63 -2.19 -9.86 6.54
C ARG A 63 -1.09 -10.77 5.99
N ALA A 64 -0.34 -10.32 4.99
CA ALA A 64 0.78 -11.07 4.44
C ALA A 64 1.84 -11.36 5.52
N LYS A 65 2.20 -10.34 6.32
CA LYS A 65 3.15 -10.50 7.42
C LYS A 65 2.69 -11.53 8.46
N GLN A 66 1.40 -11.53 8.82
CA GLN A 66 0.82 -12.52 9.74
C GLN A 66 0.88 -13.95 9.17
N GLN A 67 0.60 -14.11 7.88
CA GLN A 67 0.69 -15.42 7.21
C GLN A 67 2.13 -15.97 7.16
N HIS A 68 3.12 -15.08 6.98
CA HIS A 68 4.53 -15.47 7.02
C HIS A 68 5.06 -15.76 8.44
N ALA A 69 4.49 -15.16 9.48
CA ALA A 69 4.91 -15.37 10.87
C ALA A 69 4.36 -16.67 11.50
N ASN A 70 3.30 -17.25 10.91
CA ASN A 70 2.66 -18.49 11.37
C ASN A 70 3.17 -19.75 10.63
N LYS A 71 4.27 -19.64 9.89
CA LYS A 71 4.98 -20.77 9.24
C LYS A 71 6.27 -21.05 9.97
#